data_AF-A0A2V2T753-F1
#
_entry.id   AF-A0A2V2T753-F1
#
_cell.length_a   1.000
_cell.length_b   1.000
_cell.length_c   1.000
_cell.angle_alpha   90.00
_cell.angle_beta   90.00
_cell.angle_gamma   90.00
#
_symmetry.space_group_name_H-M   'P 1'
#
loop_
_entity.id
_entity.type
_entity.pdbx_description
1 polymer ?
#
loop_
_entity_poly.entity_id
_entity_poly.type
_entity_poly.pdbx_seq_one_letter_code
_entity_poly.pdbx_strand_id
1 'polypeptide(L)'
;MDEIYRSQFRLPYPLYEQLKASADANRRSVNAELVARLEESLLREQDPRIELPDKDGDLHSLSVKEVEAALLQLNSFVRNALEKRKKK
;
A
#
# COMPACT_ATOMS: atom_id res chain seq x y z
N MET A 1 -17.10 -19.12 14.52
CA MET A 1 -16.94 -19.85 13.25
C MET A 1 -16.94 -18.77 12.19
N ASP A 2 -15.83 -18.53 11.51
CA ASP A 2 -15.80 -17.47 10.50
C ASP A 2 -16.76 -17.85 9.37
N GLU A 3 -17.78 -17.02 9.14
CA GLU A 3 -18.74 -17.23 8.07
C GLU A 3 -18.04 -17.02 6.73
N ILE A 4 -17.82 -18.11 5.98
CA ILE A 4 -17.18 -18.06 4.67
C ILE A 4 -18.29 -17.92 3.62
N TYR A 5 -18.37 -16.75 2.98
CA TYR A 5 -19.16 -16.57 1.76
C TYR A 5 -18.45 -17.26 0.58
N ARG A 6 -19.13 -18.23 -0.04
CA ARG A 6 -18.60 -18.98 -1.20
C ARG A 6 -19.28 -18.55 -2.47
N SER A 7 -18.49 -18.12 -3.45
CA SER A 7 -18.97 -17.75 -4.77
C SER A 7 -18.14 -18.41 -5.87
N GLN A 8 -18.75 -18.57 -7.05
CA GLN A 8 -18.06 -19.06 -8.24
C GLN A 8 -17.70 -17.85 -9.12
N PHE A 9 -16.42 -17.47 -9.13
CA PHE A 9 -15.93 -16.41 -10.00
C PHE A 9 -15.77 -16.93 -11.44
N ARG A 10 -16.31 -16.19 -12.41
CA ARG A 10 -16.13 -16.47 -13.84
C ARG A 10 -15.02 -15.60 -14.41
N LEU A 11 -13.78 -16.06 -14.27
CA LEU A 11 -12.61 -15.37 -14.81
C LEU A 11 -12.41 -15.74 -16.28
N PRO A 12 -12.06 -14.79 -17.16
CA PRO A 12 -11.50 -15.10 -18.47
C PRO A 12 -10.28 -16.01 -18.32
N TYR A 13 -10.12 -16.99 -19.20
CA TYR A 13 -9.04 -17.98 -19.09
C TYR A 13 -7.63 -17.35 -18.98
N PRO A 14 -7.26 -16.34 -19.79
CA PRO A 14 -5.94 -15.71 -19.66
C PRO A 14 -5.71 -15.06 -18.30
N LEU A 15 -6.76 -14.49 -17.68
CA LEU A 15 -6.66 -13.90 -16.35
C LEU A 15 -6.45 -14.97 -15.27
N TYR A 16 -7.13 -16.10 -15.39
CA TYR A 16 -6.91 -17.24 -14.51
C TYR A 16 -5.47 -17.77 -14.60
N GLU A 17 -4.90 -17.88 -15.80
CA GLU A 17 -3.52 -18.33 -15.98
C GLU A 17 -2.51 -17.38 -15.32
N GLN A 18 -2.70 -16.07 -15.48
CA GLN A 18 -1.85 -15.07 -14.82
C GLN A 18 -1.97 -15.16 -13.28
N LEU A 19 -3.19 -15.31 -12.77
CA LEU A 19 -3.43 -15.47 -11.34
C LEU A 19 -2.76 -16.76 -10.81
N LYS A 20 -2.87 -17.86 -11.55
CA LYS A 20 -2.24 -19.14 -11.20
C LYS A 20 -0.71 -19.03 -11.19
N ALA A 21 -0.11 -18.45 -12.23
CA ALA A 21 1.34 -18.26 -12.28
C ALA A 21 1.85 -17.40 -11.11
N SER A 22 1.10 -16.35 -10.72
CA SER A 22 1.43 -15.56 -9.54
C SER A 22 1.30 -16.36 -8.25
N ALA A 23 0.26 -17.19 -8.11
CA ALA A 23 0.06 -18.03 -6.94
C ALA A 23 1.22 -19.04 -6.79
N ASP A 24 1.66 -19.65 -7.90
CA ASP A 24 2.79 -20.56 -7.96
C ASP A 24 4.10 -19.85 -7.54
N ALA A 25 4.35 -18.64 -8.06
CA ALA A 25 5.51 -17.83 -7.69
C ALA A 25 5.53 -17.47 -6.18
N ASN A 26 4.36 -17.21 -5.61
CA ASN A 26 4.18 -16.90 -4.19
C ASN A 26 4.02 -18.15 -3.30
N ARG A 27 4.13 -19.36 -3.87
CA ARG A 27 3.97 -20.65 -3.17
C ARG A 27 2.67 -20.76 -2.37
N ARG A 28 1.57 -20.25 -2.92
CA ARG A 28 0.23 -20.30 -2.30
C ARG A 28 -0.83 -20.80 -3.26
N SER A 29 -1.98 -21.19 -2.73
CA SER A 29 -3.10 -21.61 -3.57
C SER A 29 -3.66 -20.43 -4.36
N VAL A 30 -4.31 -20.70 -5.50
CA VAL A 30 -4.97 -19.67 -6.31
C VAL A 30 -6.00 -18.87 -5.49
N ASN A 31 -6.72 -19.53 -4.58
CA ASN A 31 -7.65 -18.85 -3.69
C ASN A 31 -6.93 -17.91 -2.71
N ALA A 32 -5.80 -18.34 -2.12
CA ALA A 32 -5.01 -17.50 -1.23
C ALA A 32 -4.39 -16.29 -1.95
N GLU A 33 -3.98 -16.47 -3.21
CA GLU A 33 -3.52 -15.38 -4.07
C GLU A 33 -4.64 -14.39 -4.36
N LEU A 34 -5.83 -14.88 -4.73
CA LEU A 34 -6.99 -14.05 -5.00
C LEU A 34 -7.38 -13.21 -3.77
N VAL A 35 -7.49 -13.85 -2.60
CA VAL A 35 -7.84 -13.18 -1.34
C VAL A 35 -6.81 -12.11 -1.02
N ALA A 36 -5.51 -12.42 -1.06
CA ALA A 36 -4.47 -11.45 -0.71
C ALA A 36 -4.45 -10.24 -1.66
N ARG A 37 -4.68 -10.43 -2.96
CA ARG A 37 -4.78 -9.32 -3.92
C ARG A 37 -6.00 -8.45 -3.67
N LEU A 38 -7.13 -9.06 -3.31
CA LEU A 38 -8.36 -8.33 -2.96
C LEU A 38 -8.15 -7.54 -1.67
N GLU A 39 -7.59 -8.15 -0.63
CA GLU A 39 -7.23 -7.47 0.62
C GLU A 39 -6.29 -6.29 0.36
N GLU A 40 -5.24 -6.47 -0.44
CA GLU A 40 -4.33 -5.40 -0.83
C GLU A 40 -5.05 -4.27 -1.58
N SER A 41 -5.95 -4.60 -2.51
CA SER A 41 -6.70 -3.60 -3.27
C SER A 41 -7.64 -2.78 -2.38
N LEU A 42 -8.37 -3.44 -1.47
CA LEU A 42 -9.32 -2.79 -0.56
C LEU A 42 -8.60 -1.95 0.50
N LEU A 43 -7.44 -2.41 0.97
CA LEU A 43 -6.58 -1.62 1.86
C LEU A 43 -6.04 -0.37 1.17
N ARG A 44 -5.70 -0.45 -0.12
CA ARG A 44 -5.27 0.71 -0.91
C ARG A 44 -6.39 1.71 -1.16
N GLU A 45 -7.62 1.25 -1.35
CA GLU A 45 -8.79 2.14 -1.47
C GLU A 45 -9.10 2.89 -0.17
N GLN A 46 -8.79 2.29 0.99
CA GLN A 46 -8.99 2.90 2.30
C GLN A 46 -7.90 3.88 2.72
N ASP A 47 -6.76 3.92 2.01
CA ASP A 47 -5.69 4.88 2.27
C ASP A 47 -5.95 6.15 1.43
N PRO A 48 -6.36 7.27 2.06
CA PRO A 48 -6.58 8.51 1.32
C PRO A 48 -5.26 8.91 0.68
N ARG A 49 -5.21 8.92 -0.65
CA ARG A 49 -4.03 9.39 -1.37
C ARG A 49 -4.14 10.87 -1.58
N ILE A 50 -3.07 11.60 -1.23
CA ILE A 50 -2.94 13.00 -1.54
C ILE A 50 -2.14 13.09 -2.83
N GLU A 51 -2.76 13.62 -3.88
CA GLU A 51 -2.08 13.97 -5.12
C GLU A 51 -1.39 15.32 -4.90
N LEU A 52 -0.07 15.29 -4.89
CA LEU A 52 0.77 16.48 -4.78
C LEU A 52 1.49 16.70 -6.11
N PRO A 53 1.39 17.90 -6.71
CA PRO A 53 2.23 18.24 -7.84
C PRO A 53 3.68 18.34 -7.36
N ASP A 54 4.59 17.75 -8.11
CA ASP A 54 6.02 17.89 -7.87
C ASP A 54 6.55 19.24 -8.38
N LYS A 55 7.87 19.42 -8.39
CA LYS A 55 8.50 20.67 -8.83
C LYS A 55 8.36 20.93 -10.33
N ASP A 56 8.16 19.87 -11.10
CA ASP A 56 8.05 19.90 -12.56
C ASP A 56 6.56 19.89 -12.99
N GLY A 57 5.64 19.74 -12.05
CA GLY A 57 4.19 19.74 -12.24
C GLY A 57 3.59 18.34 -12.39
N ASP A 58 4.38 17.28 -12.26
CA ASP A 58 3.93 15.90 -12.34
C ASP A 58 3.20 15.50 -11.05
N LEU A 59 2.09 14.78 -11.22
CA LEU A 59 1.23 14.39 -10.12
C LEU A 59 1.79 13.13 -9.45
N HIS A 60 2.27 13.28 -8.20
CA HIS A 60 2.68 12.15 -7.37
C HIS A 60 1.61 11.85 -6.32
N SER A 61 1.14 10.60 -6.30
CA SER A 61 0.24 10.12 -5.26
C SER A 61 1.06 9.65 -4.06
N LEU A 62 0.87 10.29 -2.92
CA LEU A 62 1.44 9.86 -1.64
C LEU A 62 0.33 9.34 -0.74
N SER A 63 0.61 8.24 -0.05
CA SER A 63 -0.23 7.72 1.04
C SER A 63 -0.18 8.68 2.23
N VAL A 64 -1.29 8.85 2.96
CA VAL A 64 -1.30 9.65 4.20
C VAL A 64 -0.27 9.13 5.21
N LYS A 65 -0.04 7.81 5.26
CA LYS A 65 0.97 7.21 6.15
C LYS A 65 2.38 7.62 5.79
N GLU A 66 2.68 7.78 4.50
CA GLU A 66 3.99 8.26 4.04
C GLU A 66 4.21 9.72 4.45
N VAL A 67 3.17 10.54 4.35
CA VAL A 67 3.19 11.94 4.80
C VAL A 67 3.38 12.04 6.32
N GLU A 68 2.66 11.23 7.10
CA GLU A 68 2.80 11.18 8.56
C GLU A 68 4.22 10.78 8.99
N ALA A 69 4.78 9.75 8.33
CA ALA A 69 6.15 9.31 8.60
C ALA A 69 7.17 10.42 8.30
N ALA A 70 7.01 11.14 7.18
CA ALA A 70 7.87 12.27 6.82
C ALA A 70 7.77 13.42 7.85
N LEU A 71 6.56 13.75 8.32
CA LEU A 71 6.34 14.77 9.35
C LEU A 71 7.02 14.41 10.67
N LEU A 72 6.95 13.15 11.09
CA LEU A 72 7.64 12.64 12.28
C LEU A 72 9.16 12.79 12.16
N GLN A 73 9.72 12.41 11.01
CA GLN A 73 11.15 12.58 10.75
C GLN A 73 11.57 14.04 10.81
N LEU A 74 10.82 14.94 10.16
CA LEU A 74 11.11 16.37 10.16
C LEU A 74 11.05 16.97 11.57
N ASN A 75 10.03 16.63 12.35
CA ASN A 75 9.90 17.10 13.73
C ASN A 75 11.08 16.65 14.60
N SER A 76 11.55 15.41 14.45
CA SER A 76 12.73 14.92 15.16
C SER A 76 13.99 15.69 14.76
N PHE A 77 14.16 15.98 13.47
CA PHE A 77 15.29 16.72 12.94
C PHE A 77 15.33 18.16 13.48
N VAL A 78 14.20 18.86 13.44
CA VAL A 78 14.06 20.22 13.97
C VAL A 78 14.39 20.26 15.46
N ARG A 79 13.85 19.32 16.27
CA ARG A 79 14.18 19.22 17.70
C ARG A 79 15.69 19.06 17.93
N ASN A 80 16.32 18.13 17.21
CA ASN A 80 17.76 17.88 17.33
C ASN A 80 18.60 19.12 16.95
N ALA A 81 18.18 19.88 15.94
CA ALA A 81 18.87 21.11 15.54
C ALA A 81 18.76 22.22 16.61
N LEU A 82 17.60 22.35 17.26
CA LEU A 82 17.38 23.31 18.34
C LEU A 82 18.21 22.97 19.59
N GLU A 83 18.28 21.69 19.97
CA GLU A 83 19.11 21.23 21.09
C GLU A 83 20.60 21.50 20.87
N LYS A 84 21.10 21.29 19.63
CA LYS A 84 22.48 21.62 19.27
C LYS A 84 22.79 23.12 19.39
N ARG A 85 21.82 24.00 19.16
CA ARG A 85 22.00 25.46 19.30
C ARG A 85 21.97 25.93 20.76
N LYS A 86 21.23 25.25 21.66
CA LYS A 86 21.17 25.61 23.09
C LYS A 86 22.43 25.21 23.89
N LYS A 87 23.21 24.25 23.38
CA LYS A 87 24.48 23.79 23.99
C LYS A 87 25.70 24.59 23.54
N LYS A 88 25.51 25.67 22.77
CA LYS A 88 26.56 26.52 22.22
C LYS A 88 26.45 27.92 22.82
#